data_AF-A0A7J2SWA7-F1
#
_entry.id   AF-A0A7J2SWA7-F1
#
_cell.length_a   1.000
_cell.length_b   1.000
_cell.length_c   1.000
_cell.angle_alpha   90.00
_cell.angle_beta   90.00
_cell.angle_gamma   90.00
#
_symmetry.space_group_name_H-M   'P 1'
#
loop_
_entity.id
_entity.type
_entity.pdbx_description
1 polymer ?
#
loop_
_entity_poly.entity_id
_entity_poly.type
_entity_poly.pdbx_seq_one_letter_code
_entity_poly.pdbx_strand_id
1 'polypeptide(L)'
;MVRARKGYFFVIDALVALALLVIIATAIYRPLPQKSRTLNAYMLADNFLEYISKTKVRDLPLEQQETIEENISSIDLYLSEAIGELYWKSIHGCSDCLTLAKTFLEEVSTPIISPEYAYRVTIGDENNMDVLLLREPYGINDSSILATSKKIVFVMNGTQLVEAYILSIEVGIK
;
A
#
# COMPACT_ATOMS: atom_id res chain seq x y z
N MET A 1 -53.26 -47.52 -15.49
CA MET A 1 -53.03 -46.30 -14.67
C MET A 1 -51.53 -45.98 -14.70
N VAL A 2 -51.07 -45.18 -15.66
CA VAL A 2 -49.64 -44.84 -15.81
C VAL A 2 -49.52 -43.31 -15.90
N ARG A 3 -49.60 -42.64 -14.75
CA ARG A 3 -49.42 -41.17 -14.63
C ARG A 3 -48.32 -40.75 -13.65
N ALA A 4 -47.61 -41.68 -13.03
CA ALA A 4 -46.61 -41.36 -12.00
C ALA A 4 -45.16 -41.19 -12.52
N ARG A 5 -44.84 -41.64 -13.74
CA ARG A 5 -43.44 -41.62 -14.24
C ARG A 5 -42.95 -40.26 -14.76
N LYS A 6 -43.84 -39.35 -15.16
CA LYS A 6 -43.43 -38.04 -15.77
C LYS A 6 -43.01 -36.99 -14.74
N GLY A 7 -43.54 -37.04 -13.52
CA GLY A 7 -43.14 -36.10 -12.45
C GLY A 7 -41.74 -36.37 -11.89
N TYR A 8 -41.32 -37.63 -11.90
CA TYR A 8 -40.02 -38.03 -11.35
C TYR A 8 -38.83 -37.48 -12.17
N PHE A 9 -38.94 -37.49 -13.51
CA PHE A 9 -37.91 -36.91 -14.39
C PHE A 9 -37.80 -35.38 -14.24
N PHE A 10 -38.93 -34.68 -14.10
CA PHE A 10 -38.93 -33.23 -13.88
C PHE A 10 -38.27 -32.83 -12.55
N VAL A 11 -38.50 -33.61 -11.48
CA VAL A 11 -37.89 -33.35 -10.17
C VAL A 11 -36.38 -33.62 -10.19
N ILE A 12 -35.93 -34.67 -10.89
CA ILE A 12 -34.50 -34.96 -11.05
C ILE A 12 -33.81 -33.85 -11.84
N ASP A 13 -34.39 -33.41 -12.96
CA ASP A 13 -33.80 -32.35 -13.78
C ASP A 13 -33.73 -31.01 -13.02
N ALA A 14 -34.75 -30.71 -12.22
CA ALA A 14 -34.76 -29.52 -11.36
C ALA A 14 -33.67 -29.59 -10.27
N LEU A 15 -33.44 -30.76 -9.68
CA LEU A 15 -32.36 -30.96 -8.69
C LEU A 15 -30.98 -30.84 -9.32
N VAL A 16 -30.79 -31.37 -10.53
CA VAL A 16 -29.53 -31.25 -11.28
C VAL A 16 -29.27 -29.79 -11.66
N ALA A 17 -30.29 -29.07 -12.13
CA ALA A 17 -30.17 -27.65 -12.45
C ALA A 17 -29.84 -26.79 -11.22
N LEU A 18 -30.47 -27.08 -10.07
CA LEU A 18 -30.17 -26.41 -8.81
C LEU A 18 -28.72 -26.68 -8.36
N ALA A 19 -28.27 -27.93 -8.44
CA ALA A 19 -26.90 -28.30 -8.10
C ALA A 19 -25.88 -27.57 -9.00
N LEU A 20 -26.15 -27.46 -10.30
CA LEU A 20 -25.32 -26.71 -11.24
C LEU A 20 -25.28 -25.22 -10.90
N LEU A 21 -26.42 -24.61 -10.57
CA LEU A 21 -26.48 -23.20 -10.17
C LEU A 21 -25.68 -22.96 -8.88
N VAL A 22 -25.75 -23.86 -7.91
CA VAL A 22 -24.96 -23.77 -6.66
C VAL A 22 -23.47 -23.93 -6.94
N ILE A 23 -23.06 -24.84 -7.83
CA ILE A 23 -21.65 -25.00 -8.23
C ILE A 23 -21.14 -23.76 -8.96
N ILE A 24 -21.92 -23.19 -9.87
CA ILE A 24 -21.56 -21.96 -10.58
C ILE A 24 -21.48 -20.78 -9.62
N ALA A 25 -22.46 -20.63 -8.72
CA ALA A 25 -22.46 -19.58 -7.71
C ALA A 25 -21.25 -19.72 -6.79
N THR A 26 -20.93 -20.93 -6.31
CA THR A 26 -19.74 -21.16 -5.47
C THR A 26 -18.43 -20.97 -6.23
N ALA A 27 -18.37 -21.28 -7.54
CA ALA A 27 -17.19 -21.01 -8.37
C ALA A 27 -16.95 -19.51 -8.59
N ILE A 28 -18.02 -18.73 -8.77
CA ILE A 28 -17.94 -17.25 -8.93
C ILE A 28 -17.59 -16.58 -7.59
N TYR A 29 -18.14 -17.07 -6.48
CA TYR A 29 -17.89 -16.52 -5.14
C TYR A 29 -16.61 -17.03 -4.48
N ARG A 30 -15.80 -17.89 -5.14
CA ARG A 30 -14.53 -18.32 -4.56
C ARG A 30 -13.64 -17.10 -4.37
N PRO A 31 -13.21 -16.78 -3.14
CA PRO A 31 -12.19 -15.76 -2.94
C PRO A 31 -10.95 -16.17 -3.73
N LEU A 32 -10.35 -15.21 -4.43
CA LEU A 32 -9.08 -15.39 -5.14
C LEU A 32 -8.11 -16.19 -4.26
N PRO A 33 -7.42 -17.20 -4.81
CA PRO A 33 -6.50 -18.02 -4.05
C PRO A 33 -5.49 -17.13 -3.32
N GLN A 34 -5.20 -17.45 -2.06
CA GLN A 34 -4.37 -16.65 -1.14
C GLN A 34 -3.00 -16.26 -1.75
N LYS A 35 -2.46 -17.11 -2.62
CA LYS A 35 -1.22 -16.90 -3.40
C LYS A 35 -1.30 -15.77 -4.43
N SER A 36 -2.47 -15.53 -5.02
CA SER A 36 -2.71 -14.42 -5.95
C SER A 36 -2.88 -13.08 -5.21
N ARG A 37 -3.47 -13.10 -4.01
CA ARG A 37 -3.61 -11.90 -3.17
C ARG A 37 -2.25 -11.40 -2.68
N THR A 38 -1.39 -12.32 -2.24
CA THR A 38 0.01 -12.06 -1.82
C THR A 38 0.85 -11.47 -2.92
N LEU A 39 0.79 -12.00 -4.13
CA LEU A 39 1.50 -11.42 -5.28
C LEU A 39 1.02 -9.98 -5.59
N ASN A 40 -0.29 -9.73 -5.56
CA ASN A 40 -0.84 -8.40 -5.84
C ASN A 40 -0.45 -7.36 -4.77
N ALA A 41 -0.47 -7.75 -3.50
CA ALA A 41 -0.02 -6.90 -2.39
C ALA A 41 1.47 -6.51 -2.53
N TYR A 42 2.33 -7.47 -2.88
CA TYR A 42 3.75 -7.20 -3.13
C TYR A 42 3.97 -6.26 -4.32
N MET A 43 3.30 -6.51 -5.45
CA MET A 43 3.38 -5.64 -6.62
C MET A 43 2.88 -4.22 -6.31
N LEU A 44 1.85 -4.07 -5.46
CA LEU A 44 1.38 -2.75 -5.03
C LEU A 44 2.43 -2.01 -4.19
N ALA A 45 3.08 -2.69 -3.25
CA ALA A 45 4.14 -2.11 -2.45
C ALA A 45 5.35 -1.68 -3.31
N ASP A 46 5.76 -2.55 -4.24
CA ASP A 46 6.86 -2.27 -5.16
C ASP A 46 6.54 -1.11 -6.12
N ASN A 47 5.33 -1.10 -6.70
CA ASN A 47 4.85 0.01 -7.53
C ASN A 47 4.80 1.33 -6.76
N PHE A 48 4.38 1.30 -5.50
CA PHE A 48 4.32 2.51 -4.68
C PHE A 48 5.74 3.01 -4.33
N LEU A 49 6.66 2.12 -3.98
CA LEU A 49 8.08 2.45 -3.80
C LEU A 49 8.71 2.99 -5.09
N GLU A 50 8.35 2.43 -6.25
CA GLU A 50 8.81 2.92 -7.55
C GLU A 50 8.26 4.32 -7.83
N TYR A 51 6.96 4.53 -7.60
CA TYR A 51 6.29 5.82 -7.79
C TYR A 51 6.95 6.92 -6.96
N ILE A 52 7.10 6.74 -5.66
CA ILE A 52 7.72 7.78 -4.80
C ILE A 52 9.19 8.07 -5.18
N SER A 53 9.87 7.11 -5.82
CA SER A 53 11.27 7.27 -6.22
C SER A 53 11.46 7.95 -7.57
N LYS A 54 10.41 8.04 -8.39
CA LYS A 54 10.49 8.55 -9.77
C LYS A 54 9.62 9.77 -10.00
N THR A 55 8.67 10.04 -9.12
CA THR A 55 7.80 11.21 -9.17
C THR A 55 8.45 12.38 -8.42
N LYS A 56 8.40 13.58 -8.98
CA LYS A 56 8.83 14.81 -8.30
C LYS A 56 7.69 15.49 -7.58
N VAL A 57 7.98 16.27 -6.56
CA VAL A 57 6.95 17.03 -5.81
C VAL A 57 6.17 17.96 -6.74
N ARG A 58 6.84 18.67 -7.65
CA ARG A 58 6.21 19.55 -8.64
C ARG A 58 5.19 18.87 -9.57
N ASP A 59 5.25 17.54 -9.71
CA ASP A 59 4.38 16.77 -10.60
C ASP A 59 3.06 16.39 -9.89
N LEU A 60 2.92 16.68 -8.59
CA LEU A 60 1.71 16.46 -7.80
C LEU A 60 0.66 17.56 -8.01
N PRO A 61 -0.61 17.35 -7.61
CA PRO A 61 -1.59 18.44 -7.50
C PRO A 61 -1.10 19.55 -6.56
N LEU A 62 -1.44 20.81 -6.86
CA LEU A 62 -1.03 21.99 -6.08
C LEU A 62 -1.29 21.85 -4.58
N GLU A 63 -2.46 21.34 -4.20
CA GLU A 63 -2.84 21.12 -2.80
C GLU A 63 -1.81 20.25 -2.05
N GLN A 64 -1.25 19.23 -2.70
CA GLN A 64 -0.23 18.35 -2.09
C GLN A 64 1.17 18.99 -2.08
N GLN A 65 1.45 19.89 -3.03
CA GLN A 65 2.72 20.63 -3.05
C GLN A 65 2.76 21.63 -1.91
N GLU A 66 1.69 22.40 -1.73
CA GLU A 66 1.55 23.41 -0.68
C GLU A 66 1.71 22.81 0.73
N THR A 67 1.32 21.54 0.94
CA THR A 67 1.53 20.81 2.20
C THR A 67 2.99 20.83 2.67
N ILE A 68 3.96 20.79 1.75
CA ILE A 68 5.39 20.60 2.11
C ILE A 68 6.34 21.64 1.53
N GLU A 69 5.89 22.50 0.61
CA GLU A 69 6.75 23.43 -0.16
C GLU A 69 7.65 24.30 0.72
N GLU A 70 7.11 24.85 1.81
CA GLU A 70 7.87 25.70 2.74
C GLU A 70 8.90 24.93 3.58
N ASN A 71 8.78 23.61 3.65
CA ASN A 71 9.55 22.73 4.54
C ASN A 71 10.54 21.82 3.80
N ILE A 72 10.65 21.96 2.47
CA ILE A 72 11.62 21.25 1.65
C ILE A 72 12.56 22.23 0.94
N SER A 73 13.74 21.76 0.56
CA SER A 73 14.74 22.60 -0.11
C SER A 73 14.37 22.93 -1.55
N SER A 74 13.55 22.10 -2.22
CA SER A 74 13.08 22.33 -3.59
C SER A 74 11.89 21.43 -3.94
N ILE A 75 10.94 21.96 -4.72
CA ILE A 75 9.86 21.18 -5.35
C ILE A 75 10.36 20.25 -6.49
N ASP A 76 11.62 20.38 -6.91
CA ASP A 76 12.22 19.50 -7.92
C ASP A 76 12.73 18.16 -7.34
N LEU A 77 12.68 17.99 -6.01
CA LEU A 77 12.99 16.75 -5.32
C LEU A 77 12.02 15.63 -5.71
N TYR A 78 12.54 14.40 -5.74
CA TYR A 78 11.68 13.21 -5.79
C TYR A 78 10.90 13.07 -4.47
N LEU A 79 9.71 12.44 -4.50
CA LEU A 79 8.88 12.29 -3.30
C LEU A 79 9.63 11.58 -2.17
N SER A 80 10.43 10.57 -2.51
CA SER A 80 11.31 9.86 -1.56
C SER A 80 12.32 10.80 -0.90
N GLU A 81 12.88 11.75 -1.64
CA GLU A 81 13.86 12.71 -1.13
C GLU A 81 13.18 13.77 -0.25
N ALA A 82 12.01 14.25 -0.65
CA ALA A 82 11.22 15.18 0.15
C ALA A 82 10.80 14.58 1.50
N ILE A 83 10.34 13.32 1.51
CA ILE A 83 10.04 12.56 2.74
C ILE A 83 11.30 12.39 3.60
N GLY A 84 12.43 12.04 2.98
CA GLY A 84 13.72 11.93 3.66
C GLY A 84 14.18 13.24 4.30
N GLU A 85 14.02 14.37 3.61
CA GLU A 85 14.38 15.70 4.11
C GLU A 85 13.52 16.10 5.31
N LEU A 86 12.19 15.88 5.24
CA LEU A 86 11.29 16.14 6.36
C LEU A 86 11.62 15.27 7.57
N TYR A 87 11.93 13.99 7.36
CA TYR A 87 12.35 13.09 8.43
C TYR A 87 13.67 13.55 9.06
N TRP A 88 14.68 13.87 8.25
CA TRP A 88 15.95 14.42 8.73
C TRP A 88 15.74 15.68 9.58
N LYS A 89 14.95 16.63 9.08
CA LYS A 89 14.62 17.86 9.81
C LYS A 89 13.94 17.57 11.14
N SER A 90 13.12 16.52 11.21
CA SER A 90 12.46 16.12 12.47
C SER A 90 13.44 15.68 13.55
N ILE A 91 14.48 14.93 13.17
CA ILE A 91 15.55 14.50 14.08
C ILE A 91 16.42 15.71 14.49
N HIS A 92 16.57 16.69 13.61
CA HIS A 92 17.44 17.85 13.78
C HIS A 92 16.73 19.11 14.32
N GLY A 93 15.53 18.97 14.88
CA GLY A 93 14.87 20.01 15.69
C GLY A 93 13.60 20.64 15.10
N CYS A 94 13.09 20.15 13.97
CA CYS A 94 11.78 20.56 13.45
C CYS A 94 10.66 19.68 14.05
N SER A 95 9.94 20.20 15.05
CA SER A 95 8.88 19.44 15.75
C SER A 95 7.76 18.94 14.82
N ASP A 96 7.45 19.73 13.78
CA ASP A 96 6.26 19.49 12.95
C ASP A 96 6.60 18.71 11.67
N CYS A 97 7.89 18.60 11.32
CA CYS A 97 8.32 17.96 10.08
C CYS A 97 8.00 16.46 10.04
N LEU A 98 8.02 15.77 11.19
CA LEU A 98 7.58 14.38 11.23
C LEU A 98 6.09 14.28 10.88
N THR A 99 5.25 15.13 11.47
CA THR A 99 3.81 15.17 11.17
C THR A 99 3.57 15.50 9.70
N LEU A 100 4.28 16.48 9.15
CA LEU A 100 4.20 16.83 7.73
C LEU A 100 4.59 15.65 6.82
N ALA A 101 5.67 14.93 7.14
CA ALA A 101 6.08 13.74 6.40
C ALA A 101 4.98 12.67 6.39
N LYS A 102 4.28 12.48 7.52
CA LYS A 102 3.16 11.53 7.63
C LYS A 102 1.97 11.96 6.79
N THR A 103 1.53 13.21 6.94
CA THR A 103 0.39 13.77 6.19
C THR A 103 0.64 13.70 4.69
N PHE A 104 1.82 14.16 4.24
CA PHE A 104 2.20 14.12 2.84
C PHE A 104 2.22 12.69 2.29
N LEU A 105 2.79 11.74 3.03
CA LEU A 105 2.81 10.34 2.63
C LEU A 105 1.39 9.74 2.55
N GLU A 106 0.47 10.15 3.41
CA GLU A 106 -0.94 9.73 3.37
C GLU A 106 -1.67 10.29 2.14
N GLU A 107 -1.48 11.58 1.83
CA GLU A 107 -2.07 12.24 0.65
C GLU A 107 -1.61 11.57 -0.66
N VAL A 108 -0.32 11.26 -0.74
CA VAL A 108 0.30 10.66 -1.92
C VAL A 108 -0.04 9.17 -2.09
N SER A 109 -0.24 8.44 -0.99
CA SER A 109 -0.52 7.00 -1.01
C SER A 109 -1.99 6.67 -1.24
N THR A 110 -2.92 7.53 -0.80
CA THR A 110 -4.38 7.32 -0.90
C THR A 110 -4.88 7.00 -2.32
N PRO A 111 -4.42 7.65 -3.40
CA PRO A 111 -4.85 7.30 -4.76
C PRO A 111 -4.24 6.00 -5.32
N ILE A 112 -3.17 5.48 -4.70
CA ILE A 112 -2.38 4.36 -5.24
C ILE A 112 -2.69 3.06 -4.50
N ILE A 113 -2.79 3.10 -3.17
CA ILE A 113 -3.04 1.92 -2.36
C ILE A 113 -4.52 1.87 -1.98
N SER A 114 -5.21 0.87 -2.53
CA SER A 114 -6.62 0.61 -2.22
C SER A 114 -6.81 0.44 -0.70
N PRO A 115 -7.87 1.01 -0.11
CA PRO A 115 -8.16 0.93 1.32
C PRO A 115 -8.35 -0.50 1.85
N GLU A 116 -8.51 -1.49 0.98
CA GLU A 116 -8.65 -2.89 1.36
C GLU A 116 -7.33 -3.55 1.81
N TYR A 117 -6.18 -2.94 1.51
CA TYR A 117 -4.86 -3.45 1.89
C TYR A 117 -4.37 -2.81 3.18
N ALA A 118 -3.87 -3.64 4.08
CA ALA A 118 -3.15 -3.17 5.26
C ALA A 118 -1.71 -2.91 4.87
N TYR A 119 -1.17 -1.74 5.21
CA TYR A 119 0.25 -1.47 4.95
C TYR A 119 0.87 -0.56 6.01
N ARG A 120 2.18 -0.77 6.24
CA ARG A 120 3.02 0.03 7.12
C ARG A 120 4.19 0.56 6.32
N VAL A 121 4.42 1.87 6.37
CA VAL A 121 5.61 2.51 5.85
C VAL A 121 6.47 2.98 7.02
N THR A 122 7.72 2.50 7.06
CA THR A 122 8.72 2.92 8.04
C THR A 122 9.87 3.63 7.35
N ILE A 123 10.44 4.63 8.02
CA ILE A 123 11.66 5.33 7.62
C ILE A 123 12.64 5.31 8.78
N GLY A 124 13.93 5.20 8.48
CA GLY A 124 14.95 5.25 9.51
C GLY A 124 16.29 4.77 9.01
N ASP A 125 17.22 4.58 9.94
CA ASP A 125 18.49 3.92 9.69
C ASP A 125 18.45 2.45 10.15
N GLU A 126 19.58 1.74 10.04
CA GLU A 126 19.66 0.32 10.45
C GLU A 126 19.42 0.08 11.94
N ASN A 127 19.48 1.13 12.77
CA ASN A 127 19.39 1.06 14.23
C ASN A 127 18.09 1.66 14.79
N ASN A 128 17.46 2.60 14.08
CA ASN A 128 16.27 3.29 14.53
C ASN A 128 15.30 3.49 13.35
N MET A 129 14.12 2.86 13.44
CA MET A 129 13.07 2.90 12.42
C MET A 129 11.81 3.51 13.01
N ASP A 130 11.35 4.62 12.42
CA ASP A 130 10.10 5.28 12.75
C ASP A 130 8.99 4.87 11.79
N VAL A 131 7.77 4.75 12.33
CA VAL A 131 6.57 4.49 11.50
C VAL A 131 6.04 5.82 10.98
N LEU A 132 6.11 6.01 9.66
CA LEU A 132 5.52 7.16 8.98
C LEU A 132 4.03 6.96 8.72
N LEU A 133 3.65 5.81 8.18
CA LEU A 133 2.27 5.55 7.82
C LEU A 133 1.90 4.15 8.26
N LEU A 134 0.75 4.03 8.93
CA LEU A 134 0.18 2.77 9.34
C LEU A 134 -1.29 2.77 8.95
N ARG A 135 -1.63 1.95 7.94
CA ARG A 135 -3.00 1.71 7.54
C ARG A 135 -3.37 0.29 7.95
N GLU A 136 -4.04 0.16 9.08
CA GLU A 136 -4.59 -1.12 9.55
C GLU A 136 -6.11 -1.13 9.46
N PRO A 137 -6.72 -2.16 8.88
CA PRO A 137 -8.01 -2.65 9.34
C PRO A 137 -7.73 -3.80 10.31
N TYR A 138 -7.49 -3.53 11.60
CA TYR A 138 -7.40 -4.50 12.71
C TYR A 138 -6.84 -5.91 12.38
N GLY A 139 -5.62 -6.21 12.83
CA GLY A 139 -5.12 -7.59 12.93
C GLY A 139 -4.40 -8.09 11.68
N ILE A 140 -3.23 -7.52 11.40
CA ILE A 140 -2.26 -8.14 10.50
C ILE A 140 -1.73 -9.40 11.21
N ASN A 141 -2.02 -10.58 10.68
CA ASN A 141 -1.35 -11.81 11.12
C ASN A 141 0.09 -11.78 10.58
N ASP A 142 1.09 -11.93 11.44
CA ASP A 142 2.53 -11.90 11.05
C ASP A 142 2.89 -12.87 9.92
N SER A 143 2.09 -13.92 9.71
CA SER A 143 2.28 -14.93 8.65
C SER A 143 1.87 -14.47 7.24
N SER A 144 1.28 -13.28 7.08
CA SER A 144 0.89 -12.71 5.78
C SER A 144 1.56 -11.37 5.47
N ILE A 145 2.61 -10.99 6.22
CA ILE A 145 3.37 -9.76 6.00
C ILE A 145 4.37 -9.97 4.86
N LEU A 146 4.22 -9.18 3.81
CA LEU A 146 5.21 -9.05 2.74
C LEU A 146 5.90 -7.70 2.87
N ALA A 147 7.19 -7.73 3.20
CA ALA A 147 8.03 -6.54 3.29
C ALA A 147 8.81 -6.33 1.99
N THR A 148 8.79 -5.11 1.47
CA THR A 148 9.74 -4.63 0.46
C THR A 148 10.36 -3.34 0.99
N SER A 149 11.63 -3.11 0.70
CA SER A 149 12.33 -1.93 1.19
C SER A 149 13.20 -1.33 0.10
N LYS A 150 13.36 -0.01 0.19
CA LYS A 150 14.23 0.75 -0.69
C LYS A 150 15.07 1.69 0.12
N LYS A 151 16.38 1.63 -0.13
CA LYS A 151 17.32 2.60 0.39
C LYS A 151 17.12 3.92 -0.35
N ILE A 152 16.72 4.95 0.38
CA ILE A 152 16.63 6.32 -0.10
C ILE A 152 17.93 7.01 0.30
N VAL A 153 18.60 7.62 -0.67
CA VAL A 153 19.76 8.47 -0.44
C VAL A 153 19.35 9.87 -0.84
N PHE A 154 19.40 10.82 0.08
CA PHE A 154 19.16 12.23 -0.23
C PHE A 154 20.46 13.00 -0.08
N VAL A 155 20.69 13.94 -1.00
CA VAL A 155 21.90 14.76 -1.06
C VAL A 155 21.49 16.20 -0.79
N MET A 156 21.84 16.72 0.39
CA MET A 156 21.63 18.15 0.66
C MET A 156 22.76 18.98 0.06
N ASN A 157 22.38 20.01 -0.70
CA ASN A 157 23.30 20.87 -1.43
C ASN A 157 24.07 21.79 -0.48
N GLY A 158 25.41 21.75 -0.51
CA GLY A 158 26.28 22.74 0.13
C GLY A 158 27.44 22.15 0.92
N THR A 159 27.25 21.05 1.65
CA THR A 159 28.31 20.38 2.41
C THR A 159 27.88 18.95 2.69
N GLN A 160 28.65 17.99 2.19
CA GLN A 160 28.47 16.54 2.34
C GLN A 160 27.74 16.10 3.61
N LEU A 161 26.48 15.70 3.46
CA LEU A 161 25.83 14.67 4.28
C LEU A 161 24.98 13.84 3.32
N VAL A 162 25.52 12.68 2.98
CA VAL A 162 24.84 11.61 2.25
C VAL A 162 24.25 10.72 3.34
N GLU A 163 23.13 11.15 3.92
CA GLU A 163 22.39 10.28 4.83
C GLU A 163 21.47 9.39 4.00
N ALA A 164 21.50 8.10 4.33
CA ALA A 164 20.68 7.12 3.65
C ALA A 164 19.69 6.54 4.64
N TYR A 165 18.41 6.72 4.37
CA TYR A 165 17.34 6.09 5.12
C TYR A 165 16.80 4.89 4.38
N ILE A 166 16.30 3.92 5.11
CA ILE A 166 15.59 2.78 4.57
C ILE A 166 14.11 3.13 4.66
N LEU A 167 13.45 3.23 3.50
CA LEU A 167 12.00 3.25 3.46
C LEU A 167 11.52 1.83 3.22
N SER A 168 10.85 1.26 4.21
CA SER A 168 10.29 -0.09 4.12
C SER A 168 8.77 -0.02 4.07
N ILE A 169 8.18 -0.88 3.25
CA ILE A 169 6.74 -1.05 3.13
C ILE A 169 6.40 -2.50 3.41
N GLU A 170 5.63 -2.71 4.47
CA GLU A 170 5.08 -4.00 4.86
C GLU A 170 3.62 -4.02 4.46
N VAL A 171 3.19 -5.01 3.67
CA VAL A 171 1.78 -5.18 3.29
C VAL A 171 1.23 -6.47 3.88
N GLY A 172 0.11 -6.36 4.59
CA GLY A 172 -0.62 -7.47 5.17
C GLY A 172 -1.87 -7.81 4.38
N ILE A 173 -2.21 -9.10 4.32
CA ILE A 173 -3.45 -9.59 3.71
C ILE A 173 -4.30 -10.29 4.77
N LYS A 174 -5.60 -9.99 4.74
CA LYS A 174 -6.63 -10.66 5.53
C LYS A 174 -6.98 -12.05 5.00
#